data_AF-A0A9J7M8N8-F1
#
_entry.id   AF-A0A9J7M8N8-F1
#
_cell.length_a   1.000
_cell.length_b   1.000
_cell.length_c   1.000
_cell.angle_alpha   90.00
_cell.angle_beta   90.00
_cell.angle_gamma   90.00
#
_symmetry.space_group_name_H-M   'P 1'
#
loop_
_entity.id
_entity.type
_entity.pdbx_description
1 polymer ?
#
loop_
_entity_poly.entity_id
_entity_poly.type
_entity_poly.pdbx_seq_one_letter_code
_entity_poly.pdbx_strand_id
1 'polypeptide(L)'
;MAESCQFEEEDYEQVAYTQRLKAAVHHTVGQMCDDVGEESGVTFSRQVIAAMSEATMKKCGKTYCKTAKLSTYDTTTSGFGHGKRTVVNADDVKLVARRNRALERHISQMADSLVSEKEKKKSKRVKKATAPSNNSDAENDDSNM
;
A
#
# COMPACT_ATOMS: atom_id res chain seq x y z
N MET A 1 -35.86 -7.72 -24.34
CA MET A 1 -36.02 -7.96 -22.88
C MET A 1 -34.85 -8.76 -22.30
N ALA A 2 -33.62 -8.65 -22.84
CA ALA A 2 -32.44 -9.33 -22.29
C ALA A 2 -31.37 -8.34 -21.74
N GLU A 3 -31.46 -7.05 -22.08
CA GLU A 3 -30.51 -6.02 -21.60
C GLU A 3 -30.79 -5.51 -20.18
N SER A 4 -31.97 -5.78 -19.61
CA SER A 4 -32.35 -5.30 -18.27
C SER A 4 -31.78 -6.14 -17.12
N CYS A 5 -31.26 -7.34 -17.38
CA CYS A 5 -30.73 -8.23 -16.34
C CYS A 5 -29.24 -8.01 -16.04
N GLN A 6 -28.48 -7.50 -17.00
CA GLN A 6 -27.03 -7.29 -16.87
C GLN A 6 -26.68 -6.06 -16.01
N PHE A 7 -27.54 -5.04 -16.01
CA PHE A 7 -27.32 -3.80 -15.25
C PHE A 7 -27.44 -3.99 -13.72
N GLU A 8 -28.35 -4.86 -13.26
CA GLU A 8 -28.58 -5.11 -11.83
C GLU A 8 -27.49 -6.01 -11.22
N GLU A 9 -26.93 -6.95 -11.98
CA GLU A 9 -25.88 -7.86 -11.50
C GLU A 9 -24.51 -7.17 -11.38
N GLU A 10 -24.16 -6.28 -12.32
CA GLU A 10 -22.91 -5.51 -12.28
C GLU A 10 -22.87 -4.56 -11.06
N ASP A 11 -24.00 -3.91 -10.75
CA ASP A 11 -24.12 -3.07 -9.56
C ASP A 11 -24.05 -3.89 -8.26
N TYR A 12 -24.61 -5.10 -8.24
CA TYR A 12 -24.54 -5.98 -7.07
C TYR A 12 -23.11 -6.46 -6.79
N GLU A 13 -22.36 -6.90 -7.81
CA GLU A 13 -20.98 -7.34 -7.64
C GLU A 13 -20.06 -6.16 -7.26
N GLN A 14 -20.30 -4.98 -7.81
CA GLN A 14 -19.59 -3.76 -7.45
C GLN A 14 -19.83 -3.38 -5.98
N VAL A 15 -21.07 -3.47 -5.51
CA VAL A 15 -21.44 -3.25 -4.11
C VAL A 15 -20.80 -4.31 -3.21
N ALA A 16 -20.86 -5.59 -3.56
CA ALA A 16 -20.23 -6.67 -2.81
C ALA A 16 -18.70 -6.52 -2.72
N TYR A 17 -18.06 -6.12 -3.82
CA TYR A 17 -16.62 -5.83 -3.86
C TYR A 17 -16.26 -4.65 -2.94
N THR A 18 -16.98 -3.54 -3.03
CA THR A 18 -16.69 -2.37 -2.18
C THR A 18 -16.95 -2.67 -0.71
N GLN A 19 -17.94 -3.49 -0.38
CA GLN A 19 -18.23 -3.89 0.99
C GLN A 19 -17.14 -4.80 1.57
N ARG A 20 -16.62 -5.76 0.79
CA ARG A 20 -15.45 -6.57 1.16
C ARG A 20 -14.24 -5.69 1.47
N LEU A 21 -13.96 -4.71 0.61
CA LEU A 21 -12.84 -3.77 0.82
C LEU A 21 -13.04 -2.91 2.07
N LYS A 22 -14.26 -2.40 2.29
CA LYS A 22 -14.60 -1.65 3.52
C LYS A 22 -14.43 -2.48 4.77
N ALA A 23 -14.82 -3.76 4.76
CA ALA A 23 -14.65 -4.65 5.89
C ALA A 23 -13.17 -4.89 6.22
N ALA A 24 -12.33 -5.12 5.20
CA ALA A 24 -10.89 -5.26 5.37
C ALA A 24 -10.25 -3.98 5.96
N VAL A 25 -10.62 -2.80 5.44
CA VAL A 25 -10.16 -1.52 5.99
C VAL A 25 -10.62 -1.32 7.42
N HIS A 26 -11.87 -1.66 7.73
CA HIS A 26 -12.41 -1.54 9.09
C HIS A 26 -11.64 -2.42 10.08
N HIS A 27 -11.32 -3.66 9.69
CA HIS A 27 -10.49 -4.54 10.51
C HIS A 27 -9.12 -3.91 10.82
N THR A 28 -8.40 -3.43 9.79
CA THR A 28 -7.09 -2.81 9.99
C THR A 28 -7.16 -1.53 10.82
N VAL A 29 -8.18 -0.70 10.62
CA VAL A 29 -8.39 0.52 11.43
C VAL A 29 -8.66 0.18 12.89
N GLY A 30 -9.44 -0.89 13.15
CA GLY A 30 -9.66 -1.39 14.51
C GLY A 30 -8.35 -1.76 15.19
N GLN A 31 -7.51 -2.57 14.53
CA GLN A 31 -6.20 -2.97 15.07
C GLN A 31 -5.32 -1.75 15.37
N MET A 32 -5.23 -0.78 14.46
CA MET A 32 -4.47 0.44 14.69
C MET A 32 -5.02 1.28 15.84
N CYS A 33 -6.34 1.33 16.01
CA CYS A 33 -6.97 2.01 17.13
C CYS A 33 -6.70 1.30 18.46
N ASP A 34 -6.63 -0.02 18.47
CA ASP A 34 -6.30 -0.79 19.67
C ASP A 34 -4.83 -0.52 20.07
N ASP A 35 -3.88 -0.57 19.13
CA ASP A 35 -2.47 -0.27 19.37
C ASP A 35 -2.27 1.15 19.93
N VAL A 36 -2.91 2.15 19.32
CA VAL A 36 -2.85 3.55 19.77
C VAL A 36 -3.58 3.72 21.10
N GLY A 37 -4.66 2.98 21.32
CA GLY A 37 -5.45 3.01 22.55
C GLY A 37 -4.66 2.47 23.74
N GLU A 38 -3.90 1.40 23.53
CA GLU A 38 -2.99 0.85 24.54
C GLU A 38 -1.85 1.83 24.86
N GLU A 39 -1.22 2.43 23.85
CA GLU A 39 -0.13 3.40 24.03
C GLU A 39 -0.59 4.65 24.80
N SER A 40 -1.80 5.14 24.51
CA SER A 40 -2.34 6.37 25.10
C SER A 40 -3.25 6.15 26.32
N GLY A 41 -3.56 4.90 26.66
CA GLY A 41 -4.46 4.55 27.77
C GLY A 41 -5.92 4.95 27.54
N VAL A 42 -6.38 5.03 26.28
CA VAL A 42 -7.76 5.41 25.92
C VAL A 42 -8.46 4.33 25.12
N THR A 43 -9.78 4.20 25.31
CA THR A 43 -10.60 3.25 24.54
C THR A 43 -11.37 3.96 23.44
N PHE A 44 -11.30 3.44 22.21
CA PHE A 44 -12.11 3.93 21.10
C PHE A 44 -13.48 3.25 21.04
N SER A 45 -14.54 4.02 20.79
CA SER A 45 -15.86 3.45 20.58
C SER A 45 -15.99 2.83 19.19
N ARG A 46 -16.85 1.82 19.05
CA ARG A 46 -17.10 1.15 17.75
C ARG A 46 -17.57 2.13 16.68
N GLN A 47 -18.31 3.16 17.06
CA GLN A 47 -18.79 4.21 16.18
C GLN A 47 -17.65 5.07 15.65
N VAL A 48 -16.65 5.39 16.48
CA VAL A 48 -15.46 6.15 16.06
C VAL A 48 -14.62 5.33 15.09
N ILE A 49 -14.41 4.04 15.38
CA ILE A 49 -13.67 3.13 14.49
C ILE A 49 -14.37 3.01 13.13
N ALA A 50 -15.70 2.86 13.11
CA ALA A 50 -16.49 2.84 11.88
C ALA A 50 -16.39 4.16 11.10
N ALA A 51 -16.49 5.30 11.78
CA ALA A 51 -16.37 6.63 11.17
C ALA A 51 -14.98 6.87 10.58
N MET A 52 -13.92 6.43 11.26
CA MET A 52 -12.55 6.47 10.77
C MET A 52 -12.37 5.59 9.52
N SER A 53 -12.95 4.39 9.53
CA SER A 53 -12.91 3.46 8.40
C SER A 53 -13.58 4.05 7.16
N GLU A 54 -14.74 4.68 7.31
CA GLU A 54 -15.40 5.41 6.22
C GLU A 54 -14.57 6.60 5.74
N ALA A 55 -13.99 7.37 6.64
CA ALA A 55 -13.17 8.53 6.31
C ALA A 55 -11.94 8.11 5.49
N THR A 56 -11.29 7.00 5.86
CA THR A 56 -10.15 6.42 5.14
C THR A 56 -10.54 5.97 3.73
N MET A 57 -11.65 5.25 3.59
CA MET A 57 -12.19 4.85 2.29
C MET A 57 -12.51 6.04 1.38
N LYS A 58 -13.14 7.09 1.93
CA LYS A 58 -13.46 8.33 1.19
C LYS A 58 -12.18 9.07 0.76
N LYS A 59 -11.19 9.19 1.65
CA LYS A 59 -9.90 9.87 1.35
C LYS A 59 -9.09 9.14 0.28
N CYS A 60 -9.04 7.80 0.33
CA CYS A 60 -8.31 6.99 -0.64
C CYS A 60 -8.81 7.23 -2.07
N GLY A 61 -10.12 7.09 -2.29
CA GLY A 61 -10.72 7.24 -3.62
C GLY A 61 -10.73 8.68 -4.14
N LYS A 62 -11.14 9.66 -3.31
CA LYS A 62 -11.36 11.03 -3.79
C LYS A 62 -10.14 11.92 -3.77
N THR A 63 -9.28 11.77 -2.76
CA THR A 63 -8.18 12.70 -2.53
C THR A 63 -6.87 12.10 -3.00
N TYR A 64 -6.45 10.97 -2.41
CA TYR A 64 -5.12 10.42 -2.67
C TYR A 64 -4.97 9.85 -4.08
N CYS A 65 -5.94 9.04 -4.52
CA CYS A 65 -5.93 8.49 -5.88
C CYS A 65 -6.01 9.60 -6.93
N LYS A 66 -6.85 10.62 -6.72
CA LYS A 66 -7.00 11.75 -7.67
C LYS A 66 -5.75 12.61 -7.73
N THR A 67 -5.10 12.92 -6.61
CA THR A 67 -3.87 13.72 -6.60
C THR A 67 -2.70 12.96 -7.22
N ALA A 68 -2.57 11.66 -6.95
CA ALA A 68 -1.54 10.83 -7.57
C ALA A 68 -1.81 10.61 -9.08
N LYS A 69 -3.08 10.43 -9.48
CA LYS A 69 -3.49 10.36 -10.89
C LYS A 69 -3.23 11.67 -11.63
N LEU A 70 -3.55 12.81 -11.04
CA LEU A 70 -3.27 14.12 -11.63
C LEU A 70 -1.76 14.36 -11.79
N SER A 71 -0.93 13.78 -10.93
CA SER A 71 0.53 13.83 -11.04
C SER A 71 1.08 12.94 -12.18
N THR A 72 0.35 11.86 -12.53
CA THR A 72 0.78 10.83 -13.50
C THR A 72 0.19 11.01 -14.89
N TYR A 73 -1.15 11.10 -14.98
CA TYR A 73 -1.90 11.18 -16.23
C TYR A 73 -2.04 12.62 -16.73
N ASP A 74 -1.33 12.90 -17.81
CA ASP A 74 -1.62 13.99 -18.75
C ASP A 74 -2.73 13.52 -19.70
N THR A 75 -3.91 14.11 -19.59
CA THR A 75 -4.81 14.27 -20.72
C THR A 75 -5.44 15.64 -20.59
N THR A 76 -4.89 16.61 -21.33
CA THR A 76 -5.60 17.76 -21.91
C THR A 76 -6.25 18.73 -20.93
N THR A 77 -5.83 19.99 -21.01
CA THR A 77 -6.38 21.21 -20.37
C THR A 77 -5.61 21.64 -19.12
N SER A 78 -4.84 22.74 -19.26
CA SER A 78 -4.13 23.51 -18.22
C SER A 78 -2.80 22.94 -17.65
N GLY A 79 -1.80 22.80 -18.52
CA GLY A 79 -0.47 23.43 -18.37
C GLY A 79 0.40 23.24 -17.11
N PHE A 80 0.10 22.35 -16.15
CA PHE A 80 0.95 22.16 -14.95
C PHE A 80 1.14 20.70 -14.49
N GLY A 81 0.71 19.69 -15.27
CA GLY A 81 1.01 18.28 -15.01
C GLY A 81 2.36 17.85 -15.61
N HIS A 82 3.31 17.39 -14.80
CA HIS A 82 4.72 17.20 -15.19
C HIS A 82 5.14 15.74 -15.47
N GLY A 83 4.22 14.76 -15.41
CA GLY A 83 4.58 13.34 -15.29
C GLY A 83 4.71 12.53 -16.58
N LYS A 84 3.80 12.68 -17.55
CA LYS A 84 3.66 11.83 -18.77
C LYS A 84 3.91 10.32 -18.51
N ARG A 85 3.46 9.80 -17.36
CA ARG A 85 3.72 8.41 -16.90
C ARG A 85 2.42 7.77 -16.49
N THR A 86 2.22 6.49 -16.82
CA THR A 86 1.04 5.73 -16.39
C THR A 86 1.24 5.02 -15.04
N VAL A 87 2.48 4.95 -14.57
CA VAL A 87 2.87 4.30 -13.31
C VAL A 87 3.21 5.35 -12.26
N VAL A 88 2.55 5.25 -11.09
CA VAL A 88 2.76 6.12 -9.93
C VAL A 88 4.13 5.82 -9.30
N ASN A 89 4.93 6.85 -9.05
CA ASN A 89 6.24 6.78 -8.41
C ASN A 89 6.25 7.41 -7.00
N ALA A 90 7.36 7.27 -6.27
CA ALA A 90 7.53 7.86 -4.94
C ALA A 90 7.32 9.38 -4.92
N ASP A 91 7.74 10.10 -5.96
CA ASP A 91 7.57 11.56 -6.04
C ASP A 91 6.09 11.97 -6.09
N ASP A 92 5.27 11.18 -6.78
CA ASP A 92 3.83 11.40 -6.87
C ASP A 92 3.17 11.24 -5.48
N VAL A 93 3.68 10.32 -4.64
CA VAL A 93 3.24 10.12 -3.25
C VAL A 93 3.75 11.22 -2.31
N LYS A 94 5.01 11.65 -2.47
CA LYS A 94 5.57 12.80 -1.72
C LYS A 94 4.75 14.07 -1.99
N LEU A 95 4.31 14.28 -3.23
CA LEU A 95 3.43 15.39 -3.61
C LEU A 95 2.07 15.36 -2.91
N VAL A 96 1.53 14.18 -2.58
CA VAL A 96 0.28 14.08 -1.80
C VAL A 96 0.48 14.58 -0.37
N ALA A 97 1.64 14.32 0.23
CA ALA A 97 1.98 14.70 1.60
C ALA A 97 2.34 16.20 1.78
N ARG A 98 2.60 16.93 0.69
CA ARG A 98 3.13 18.31 0.68
C ARG A 98 2.37 19.34 1.52
N ARG A 99 1.09 19.09 1.80
CA ARG A 99 0.23 20.02 2.57
C ARG A 99 0.63 20.11 4.04
N ASN A 100 1.26 19.08 4.60
CA ASN A 100 1.73 19.06 5.97
C ASN A 100 3.25 18.80 5.96
N ARG A 101 4.04 19.79 6.41
CA ARG A 101 5.51 19.73 6.39
C ARG A 101 6.09 18.62 7.27
N ALA A 102 5.46 18.31 8.40
CA ALA A 102 5.88 17.20 9.24
C ALA A 102 5.64 15.85 8.53
N LEU A 103 4.47 15.72 7.90
CA LEU A 103 4.12 14.52 7.13
C LEU A 103 5.02 14.36 5.89
N GLU A 104 5.26 15.43 5.14
CA GLU A 104 6.15 15.44 3.97
C GLU A 104 7.56 14.96 4.32
N ARG A 105 8.12 15.45 5.44
CA ARG A 105 9.44 15.01 5.93
C ARG A 105 9.43 13.54 6.31
N HIS A 106 8.44 13.10 7.08
CA HIS A 106 8.34 11.71 7.53
C HIS A 106 8.22 10.74 6.33
N ILE A 107 7.34 11.05 5.37
CA ILE A 107 7.15 10.23 4.16
C ILE A 107 8.40 10.24 3.29
N SER A 108 9.13 11.36 3.20
CA SER A 108 10.38 11.43 2.45
C SER A 108 11.46 10.55 3.07
N GLN A 109 11.64 10.60 4.39
CA GLN A 109 12.59 9.74 5.12
C GLN A 109 12.25 8.25 4.96
N MET A 110 10.95 7.91 4.99
CA MET A 110 10.49 6.54 4.78
C MET A 110 10.79 6.07 3.35
N ALA A 111 10.60 6.93 2.35
CA ALA A 111 10.92 6.62 0.96
C ALA A 111 12.42 6.33 0.76
N ASP A 112 13.29 7.15 1.37
CA ASP A 112 14.74 6.99 1.26
C ASP A 112 15.21 5.70 1.96
N SER A 113 14.60 5.38 3.11
CA SER A 113 14.85 4.12 3.83
C SER A 113 14.51 2.89 2.96
N LEU A 114 13.38 2.91 2.26
CA LEU A 114 12.97 1.83 1.35
C LEU A 114 13.91 1.67 0.15
N VAL A 115 14.49 2.76 -0.36
CA VAL A 115 15.52 2.71 -1.42
C VAL A 115 16.76 1.99 -0.91
N SER A 116 17.25 2.36 0.28
CA SER A 116 18.43 1.73 0.88
C SER A 116 18.24 0.23 1.13
N GLU A 117 17.04 -0.21 1.53
CA GLU A 117 16.72 -1.63 1.71
C GLU A 117 16.73 -2.40 0.39
N LYS A 118 16.22 -1.79 -0.69
CA LYS A 118 16.25 -2.40 -2.03
C LYS A 118 17.68 -2.59 -2.52
N GLU A 119 18.57 -1.64 -2.26
CA GLU A 119 20.00 -1.73 -2.60
C GLU A 119 20.72 -2.81 -1.78
N LYS A 120 20.42 -2.92 -0.47
CA LYS A 120 20.91 -4.01 0.38
C LYS A 120 20.45 -5.39 -0.11
N LYS A 121 19.22 -5.52 -0.60
CA LYS A 121 18.70 -6.77 -1.18
C LYS A 121 19.37 -7.09 -2.52
N LYS A 122 19.63 -6.09 -3.37
CA LYS A 122 20.37 -6.26 -4.64
C LYS A 122 21.81 -6.72 -4.40
N SER A 123 22.53 -6.09 -3.46
CA SER A 123 23.91 -6.47 -3.14
C SER A 123 24.02 -7.87 -2.50
N LYS A 124 23.06 -8.30 -1.66
CA LYS A 124 22.98 -9.69 -1.19
C LYS A 124 22.74 -10.69 -2.33
N ARG A 125 21.92 -10.33 -3.33
CA ARG A 125 21.61 -11.19 -4.48
C ARG A 125 22.81 -11.33 -5.43
N VAL A 126 23.61 -10.28 -5.61
CA VAL A 126 24.86 -10.33 -6.36
C VAL A 126 25.92 -11.18 -5.64
N LYS A 127 26.06 -11.05 -4.31
CA LYS A 127 27.00 -11.88 -3.52
C LYS A 127 26.64 -13.36 -3.51
N LYS A 128 25.35 -13.73 -3.59
CA LYS A 128 24.92 -15.13 -3.69
C LYS A 128 25.21 -15.75 -5.07
N ALA A 129 25.32 -14.95 -6.12
CA ALA A 129 25.62 -15.41 -7.47
C ALA A 129 27.14 -15.61 -7.73
N THR A 130 28.01 -15.07 -6.88
CA THR A 130 29.48 -15.17 -7.00
C THR A 130 30.13 -16.09 -5.96
N ALA A 131 29.37 -16.79 -5.12
CA ALA A 131 29.91 -17.80 -4.21
C ALA A 131 30.17 -19.12 -4.96
N PRO A 132 31.40 -19.69 -4.90
CA PRO A 132 31.69 -20.97 -5.53
C PRO A 132 30.96 -22.10 -4.80
N SER A 133 30.31 -22.98 -5.55
CA SER A 133 29.69 -24.20 -5.06
C SER A 133 30.76 -25.21 -4.63
N ASN A 134 31.17 -25.17 -3.37
CA ASN A 134 31.89 -26.30 -2.78
C ASN A 134 30.86 -27.32 -2.27
N ASN A 135 30.45 -28.24 -3.15
CA ASN A 135 29.90 -29.51 -2.72
C ASN A 135 31.07 -30.40 -2.28
N SER A 136 31.14 -30.69 -0.99
CA SER A 136 31.84 -31.86 -0.46
C SER A 136 30.91 -32.52 0.54
N ASP A 137 30.01 -33.34 0.02
CA ASP A 137 29.21 -34.32 0.77
C ASP A 137 29.70 -35.72 0.42
N ALA A 138 29.62 -36.62 1.43
CA ALA A 138 30.00 -38.04 1.48
C ALA A 138 31.42 -38.26 2.03
N GLU A 139 31.66 -39.01 3.11
CA GLU A 139 30.94 -40.15 3.69
C GLU A 139 31.16 -40.19 5.22
N ASN A 140 30.12 -40.48 6.00
CA ASN A 140 30.35 -41.23 7.23
C ASN A 140 29.23 -42.25 7.40
N ASP A 141 29.66 -43.50 7.21
CA ASP A 141 29.03 -44.76 7.56
C ASP A 141 28.65 -44.75 9.05
N ASP A 142 27.40 -45.07 9.37
CA ASP A 142 27.09 -45.63 10.68
C ASP A 142 26.02 -46.70 10.50
N SER A 143 26.50 -47.93 10.58
CA SER A 143 25.78 -49.17 10.41
C SER A 143 25.05 -49.53 11.71
N ASN A 144 23.75 -49.71 11.57
CA ASN A 144 22.79 -50.42 12.43
C ASN A 144 23.37 -51.45 13.45
N MET A 145 23.25 -51.16 14.75
CA MET A 145 22.73 -52.08 15.82
C MET A 145 22.43 -51.34 17.12
#